data_AF-A0A4P2QZ16-F1
#
_entry.id   AF-A0A4P2QZ16-F1
#
_cell.length_a   1.000
_cell.length_b   1.000
_cell.length_c   1.000
_cell.angle_alpha   90.00
_cell.angle_beta   90.00
_cell.angle_gamma   90.00
#
_symmetry.space_group_name_H-M   'P 1'
#
loop_
_entity.id
_entity.type
_entity.pdbx_description
1 polymer ?
#
loop_
_entity_poly.entity_id
_entity_poly.type
_entity_poly.pdbx_seq_one_letter_code
_entity_poly.pdbx_strand_id
1 'polypeptide(L)'
;MKRGFGGASGASIAALALLWAISFGAAGCYDSENCAETFSCEPPPASPPPCAGDPATTPAKEECGVFVARHGDDARAGTRQEPVRTLQHAVQKALLEGKPHVYACAEDFHEAVRLPSGVEIWGGRACEREDWAFLGADHPTVVAPPAGRVPVRVHAHGAVLSDLFSSDPRSLLFGVRVVAADAIEPGGSSIALIVTDDAEVEVRWSEIFAGNGAPGAPGEDAPLDVAEPGARGNHGAAACSEDLVDGALPAVTLCPDGSASIGGRGGFGDRDAGGGGENGAVIERDPALAPLVGGQGGKGVAGTDACGAGEAGQDGAAGASGEGGEQKAARASAEGWHGAWGEAGTPGTIGRGGGGGGGTRGRGVCASTEPQGGASGGSGGGGGCGGRGGGAGQAGGSSIGILTVGAEVVVEHSWIAVGMGGDGGRGGRGQAGGYGWPGGIGGAAGMNDRGQVEYACEGGHGGRGGPGGGGGGGLGGYSLAVARVHGGIDLKESTFVALDEVGRGGASGGSDPRLGRGDDGLAQEIWSLEQLIEPPR
;
A
#
# COMPACT_ATOMS: atom_id res chain seq x y z
N MET A 1 59.37 -75.04 -32.46
CA MET A 1 59.10 -74.83 -31.03
C MET A 1 59.66 -73.49 -30.61
N LYS A 2 58.81 -72.67 -29.94
CA LYS A 2 59.11 -71.55 -29.03
C LYS A 2 59.84 -70.33 -29.63
N ARG A 3 59.11 -69.21 -29.79
CA ARG A 3 58.87 -68.12 -28.79
C ARG A 3 60.17 -67.33 -28.55
N GLY A 4 60.22 -66.00 -28.58
CA GLY A 4 59.21 -64.96 -28.70
C GLY A 4 59.83 -63.64 -28.22
N PHE A 5 59.53 -62.57 -28.96
CA PHE A 5 59.46 -61.14 -28.64
C PHE A 5 60.27 -60.49 -27.49
N GLY A 6 60.89 -59.36 -27.85
CA GLY A 6 61.18 -58.23 -26.97
C GLY A 6 62.13 -57.25 -27.64
N GLY A 7 61.65 -56.07 -28.03
CA GLY A 7 62.51 -55.01 -28.56
C GLY A 7 61.74 -53.72 -28.80
N ALA A 8 61.95 -52.74 -27.92
CA ALA A 8 61.39 -51.40 -28.00
C ALA A 8 62.49 -50.36 -28.30
N SER A 9 62.02 -49.22 -28.83
CA SER A 9 62.60 -47.87 -28.84
C SER A 9 63.77 -47.53 -29.78
N GLY A 10 63.53 -46.50 -30.62
CA GLY A 10 64.55 -45.50 -30.93
C GLY A 10 64.69 -45.01 -32.38
N ALA A 11 64.01 -43.89 -32.68
CA ALA A 11 64.43 -42.76 -33.54
C ALA A 11 64.54 -42.87 -35.09
N SER A 12 63.67 -42.07 -35.74
CA SER A 12 63.89 -41.05 -36.80
C SER A 12 64.76 -41.34 -38.05
N ILE A 13 64.17 -41.21 -39.25
CA ILE A 13 64.27 -40.05 -40.20
C ILE A 13 63.56 -40.38 -41.54
N ALA A 14 62.69 -39.43 -41.94
CA ALA A 14 62.08 -39.04 -43.23
C ALA A 14 62.36 -39.81 -44.56
N ALA A 15 61.29 -40.05 -45.36
CA ALA A 15 60.89 -39.24 -46.54
C ALA A 15 60.15 -40.01 -47.68
N LEU A 16 58.96 -39.48 -48.06
CA LEU A 16 58.31 -39.42 -49.39
C LEU A 16 57.84 -40.69 -50.16
N ALA A 17 56.51 -40.84 -50.36
CA ALA A 17 55.79 -40.53 -51.63
C ALA A 17 54.44 -41.29 -51.83
N LEU A 18 53.34 -40.51 -51.98
CA LEU A 18 52.23 -40.60 -52.98
C LEU A 18 51.47 -41.92 -53.29
N LEU A 19 50.17 -41.99 -52.96
CA LEU A 19 48.99 -41.79 -53.85
C LEU A 19 47.74 -42.61 -53.43
N TRP A 20 46.60 -41.93 -53.37
CA TRP A 20 45.24 -42.39 -53.11
C TRP A 20 44.50 -42.79 -54.40
N ALA A 21 43.52 -43.70 -54.28
CA ALA A 21 42.48 -43.92 -55.27
C ALA A 21 41.14 -44.30 -54.59
N ILE A 22 40.04 -44.02 -55.32
CA ILE A 22 38.64 -44.51 -55.23
C ILE A 22 37.66 -43.53 -54.53
N SER A 23 36.93 -42.66 -55.25
CA SER A 23 35.68 -42.81 -56.04
C SER A 23 34.40 -42.50 -55.23
N PHE A 24 33.76 -41.36 -55.51
CA PHE A 24 32.38 -41.03 -55.12
C PHE A 24 31.50 -40.95 -56.38
N GLY A 25 30.35 -41.62 -56.34
CA GLY A 25 29.32 -41.60 -57.39
C GLY A 25 28.11 -40.77 -56.98
N ALA A 26 27.80 -39.79 -57.84
CA ALA A 26 26.50 -39.26 -58.26
C ALA A 26 25.35 -39.05 -57.24
N ALA A 27 25.05 -37.77 -56.98
CA ALA A 27 23.68 -37.25 -56.82
C ALA A 27 23.56 -36.00 -57.71
N GLY A 28 22.47 -35.92 -58.48
CA GLY A 28 22.29 -34.96 -59.57
C GLY A 28 22.19 -33.50 -59.10
N CYS A 29 22.94 -32.63 -59.77
CA CYS A 29 22.84 -31.19 -59.64
C CYS A 29 21.78 -30.64 -60.61
N TYR A 30 20.91 -29.76 -60.10
CA TYR A 30 20.15 -28.81 -60.90
C TYR A 30 21.09 -27.65 -61.26
N ASP A 31 21.15 -27.29 -62.54
CA ASP A 31 22.03 -26.25 -63.09
C ASP A 31 21.66 -24.85 -62.53
N SER A 32 22.50 -24.30 -61.66
CA SER A 32 22.70 -22.86 -61.57
C SER A 32 24.09 -22.56 -62.13
N GLU A 33 24.17 -21.68 -63.13
CA GLU A 33 25.35 -21.50 -63.98
C GLU A 33 26.62 -20.97 -63.26
N ASN A 34 26.63 -20.82 -61.93
CA ASN A 34 27.77 -20.26 -61.18
C ASN A 34 28.23 -21.07 -59.95
N CYS A 35 27.68 -22.27 -59.70
CA CYS A 35 28.10 -23.10 -58.55
C CYS A 35 29.59 -23.51 -58.61
N ALA A 36 30.17 -23.63 -59.80
CA ALA A 36 31.54 -24.08 -59.99
C ALA A 36 32.61 -22.99 -59.72
N GLU A 37 32.25 -21.69 -59.74
CA GLU A 37 33.24 -20.60 -59.60
C GLU A 37 33.35 -20.03 -58.18
N THR A 38 32.34 -20.21 -57.32
CA THR A 38 32.29 -19.57 -55.98
C THR A 38 32.38 -20.54 -54.81
N PHE A 39 32.31 -21.86 -55.03
CA PHE A 39 32.29 -22.88 -53.96
C PHE A 39 31.24 -22.59 -52.85
N SER A 40 30.19 -21.81 -53.12
CA SER A 40 29.12 -21.52 -52.17
C SER A 40 27.78 -21.94 -52.77
N CYS A 41 27.21 -23.03 -52.26
CA CYS A 41 25.79 -23.31 -52.42
C CYS A 41 25.07 -22.58 -51.29
N GLU A 42 24.21 -21.62 -51.62
CA GLU A 42 23.29 -21.07 -50.63
C GLU A 42 22.36 -22.21 -50.16
N PRO A 43 22.28 -22.51 -48.86
CA PRO A 43 21.35 -23.52 -48.38
C PRO A 43 19.93 -23.11 -48.79
N PRO A 44 19.07 -24.06 -49.21
CA PRO A 44 17.69 -23.72 -49.53
C PRO A 44 17.04 -23.03 -48.32
N PRO A 45 16.12 -22.05 -48.53
CA PRO A 45 15.44 -21.39 -47.44
C PRO A 45 14.81 -22.44 -46.53
N ALA A 46 15.03 -22.30 -45.22
CA ALA A 46 14.45 -23.21 -44.24
C ALA A 46 12.93 -23.30 -44.45
N SER A 47 12.40 -24.51 -44.52
CA SER A 47 10.96 -24.73 -44.54
C SER A 47 10.35 -24.07 -43.29
N PRO A 48 9.19 -23.38 -43.39
CA PRO A 48 8.55 -22.84 -42.20
C PRO A 48 8.29 -23.97 -41.20
N PRO A 49 8.35 -23.70 -39.88
CA PRO A 49 8.07 -24.70 -38.86
C PRO A 49 6.73 -25.40 -39.14
N PRO A 50 6.61 -26.72 -38.93
CA PRO A 50 5.44 -27.50 -39.33
C PRO A 50 4.12 -27.05 -38.67
N CYS A 51 4.23 -26.31 -37.56
CA CYS A 51 3.13 -25.76 -36.77
C CYS A 51 2.96 -24.24 -36.93
N ALA A 52 3.74 -23.59 -37.79
CA ALA A 52 3.54 -22.18 -38.10
C ALA A 52 2.29 -21.98 -38.98
N GLY A 53 1.57 -20.89 -38.77
CA GLY A 53 0.41 -20.52 -39.58
C GLY A 53 -0.46 -19.48 -38.91
N ASP A 54 -1.37 -18.88 -39.67
CA ASP A 54 -2.37 -17.96 -39.12
C ASP A 54 -3.45 -18.77 -38.37
N PRO A 55 -3.69 -18.51 -37.07
CA PRO A 55 -4.74 -19.15 -36.28
C PRO A 55 -6.14 -19.08 -36.92
N ALA A 56 -6.44 -18.04 -37.70
CA ALA A 56 -7.74 -17.86 -38.33
C ALA A 56 -8.01 -18.86 -39.46
N THR A 57 -6.96 -19.32 -40.15
CA THR A 57 -7.09 -20.10 -41.39
C THR A 57 -6.41 -21.47 -41.32
N THR A 58 -5.47 -21.65 -40.41
CA THR A 58 -4.70 -22.90 -40.27
C THR A 58 -5.53 -23.96 -39.55
N PRO A 59 -5.64 -25.19 -40.10
CA PRO A 59 -6.31 -26.30 -39.44
C PRO A 59 -5.63 -26.68 -38.12
N ALA A 60 -6.42 -27.07 -37.11
CA ALA A 60 -5.88 -27.54 -35.85
C ALA A 60 -5.32 -28.97 -36.00
N LYS A 61 -4.00 -29.11 -35.83
CA LYS A 61 -3.28 -30.38 -36.01
C LYS A 61 -2.88 -31.00 -34.67
N GLU A 62 -2.99 -32.31 -34.54
CA GLU A 62 -2.70 -33.03 -33.28
C GLU A 62 -1.23 -33.02 -32.89
N GLU A 63 -0.34 -32.99 -33.88
CA GLU A 63 1.09 -32.86 -33.69
C GLU A 63 1.51 -31.46 -33.20
N CYS A 64 0.64 -30.45 -33.35
CA CYS A 64 0.97 -29.06 -33.08
C CYS A 64 0.36 -28.50 -31.79
N GLY A 65 -0.60 -29.19 -31.19
CA GLY A 65 -1.26 -28.65 -30.01
C GLY A 65 -2.09 -29.63 -29.20
N VAL A 66 -2.59 -29.11 -28.08
CA VAL A 66 -3.48 -29.81 -27.16
C VAL A 66 -4.89 -29.24 -27.31
N PHE A 67 -5.88 -30.12 -27.36
CA PHE A 67 -7.29 -29.80 -27.59
C PHE A 67 -8.04 -29.74 -26.27
N VAL A 68 -8.77 -28.65 -26.03
CA VAL A 68 -9.49 -28.40 -24.78
C VAL A 68 -10.95 -28.03 -25.02
N ALA A 69 -11.84 -28.73 -24.30
CA ALA A 69 -13.29 -28.57 -24.37
C ALA A 69 -13.91 -28.86 -23.01
N ARG A 70 -14.98 -28.17 -22.61
CA ARG A 70 -15.64 -28.38 -21.31
C ARG A 70 -16.20 -29.80 -21.12
N HIS A 71 -16.57 -30.46 -22.21
CA HIS A 71 -17.04 -31.84 -22.22
C HIS A 71 -15.90 -32.88 -22.20
N GLY A 72 -14.64 -32.41 -22.25
CA GLY A 72 -13.44 -33.23 -22.16
C GLY A 72 -13.16 -33.75 -20.75
N ASP A 73 -12.00 -34.36 -20.59
CA ASP A 73 -11.52 -34.94 -19.32
C ASP A 73 -10.00 -34.75 -19.23
N ASP A 74 -9.50 -34.17 -18.13
CA ASP A 74 -8.08 -33.89 -17.94
C ASP A 74 -7.23 -35.18 -17.82
N ALA A 75 -7.85 -36.35 -17.65
CA ALA A 75 -7.15 -37.63 -17.73
C ALA A 75 -6.84 -38.09 -19.17
N ARG A 76 -7.40 -37.41 -20.18
CA ARG A 76 -7.29 -37.82 -21.59
C ARG A 76 -6.04 -37.30 -22.29
N ALA A 77 -5.80 -37.82 -23.49
CA ALA A 77 -4.64 -37.48 -24.31
C ALA A 77 -4.62 -36.01 -24.77
N GLY A 78 -5.75 -35.29 -24.78
CA GLY A 78 -5.81 -33.92 -25.29
C GLY A 78 -5.76 -33.85 -26.82
N THR A 79 -6.32 -34.86 -27.48
CA THR A 79 -6.50 -34.93 -28.94
C THR A 79 -7.88 -34.42 -29.32
N ARG A 80 -8.19 -34.30 -30.63
CA ARG A 80 -9.52 -33.84 -31.07
C ARG A 80 -10.66 -34.72 -30.57
N GLN A 81 -10.44 -36.03 -30.51
CA GLN A 81 -11.43 -37.02 -30.08
C GLN A 81 -11.47 -37.18 -28.56
N GLU A 82 -10.34 -36.88 -27.89
CA GLU A 82 -10.19 -37.01 -26.45
C GLU A 82 -9.65 -35.70 -25.85
N PRO A 83 -10.41 -34.58 -25.95
CA PRO A 83 -9.95 -33.30 -25.44
C PRO A 83 -9.84 -33.31 -23.92
N VAL A 84 -8.92 -32.51 -23.40
CA VAL A 84 -8.84 -32.24 -21.95
C VAL A 84 -9.93 -31.25 -21.55
N ARG A 85 -10.22 -31.16 -20.26
CA ARG A 85 -11.36 -30.37 -19.75
C ARG A 85 -11.01 -28.93 -19.43
N THR A 86 -9.80 -28.69 -18.94
CA THR A 86 -9.38 -27.40 -18.38
C THR A 86 -8.27 -26.76 -19.21
N LEU A 87 -8.33 -25.43 -19.34
CA LEU A 87 -7.33 -24.63 -20.06
C LEU A 87 -5.97 -24.71 -19.38
N GLN A 88 -5.93 -24.62 -18.05
CA GLN A 88 -4.67 -24.69 -17.32
C GLN A 88 -3.96 -26.04 -17.53
N HIS A 89 -4.73 -27.14 -17.57
CA HIS A 89 -4.15 -28.46 -17.84
C HIS A 89 -3.69 -28.58 -19.29
N ALA A 90 -4.44 -28.04 -20.25
CA ALA A 90 -4.04 -28.02 -21.66
C ALA A 90 -2.72 -27.28 -21.87
N VAL A 91 -2.54 -26.11 -21.24
CA VAL A 91 -1.29 -25.33 -21.26
C VAL A 91 -0.12 -26.13 -20.68
N GLN A 92 -0.31 -26.76 -19.52
CA GLN A 92 0.72 -27.59 -18.90
C GLN A 92 1.11 -28.78 -19.77
N LYS A 93 0.12 -29.41 -20.40
CA LYS A 93 0.34 -30.55 -21.28
C LYS A 93 1.05 -30.14 -22.57
N ALA A 94 0.65 -29.03 -23.19
CA ALA A 94 1.32 -28.48 -24.35
C ALA A 94 2.79 -28.20 -24.05
N LEU A 95 3.06 -27.62 -22.87
CA LEU A 95 4.41 -27.37 -22.38
C LEU A 95 5.22 -28.66 -22.22
N LEU A 96 4.67 -29.68 -21.55
CA LEU A 96 5.35 -30.96 -21.31
C LEU A 96 5.62 -31.74 -22.59
N GLU A 97 4.74 -31.61 -23.58
CA GLU A 97 4.84 -32.30 -24.88
C GLU A 97 5.63 -31.49 -25.92
N GLY A 98 6.09 -30.28 -25.58
CA GLY A 98 6.81 -29.40 -26.52
C GLY A 98 5.93 -28.92 -27.68
N LYS A 99 4.62 -28.82 -27.46
CA LYS A 99 3.65 -28.37 -28.46
C LYS A 99 3.39 -26.87 -28.30
N PRO A 100 3.45 -26.08 -29.38
CA PRO A 100 3.26 -24.63 -29.29
C PRO A 100 1.81 -24.23 -29.02
N HIS A 101 0.81 -25.03 -29.42
CA HIS A 101 -0.58 -24.57 -29.48
C HIS A 101 -1.50 -25.22 -28.44
N VAL A 102 -2.45 -24.44 -27.94
CA VAL A 102 -3.64 -24.90 -27.21
C VAL A 102 -4.88 -24.51 -28.01
N TYR A 103 -5.59 -25.49 -28.57
CA TYR A 103 -6.81 -25.27 -29.33
C TYR A 103 -8.02 -25.33 -28.41
N ALA A 104 -8.68 -24.20 -28.20
CA ALA A 104 -9.76 -24.08 -27.23
C ALA A 104 -11.12 -23.83 -27.86
N CYS A 105 -12.13 -24.54 -27.36
CA CYS A 105 -13.51 -24.38 -27.81
C CYS A 105 -14.07 -23.00 -27.54
N ALA A 106 -14.97 -22.55 -28.40
CA ALA A 106 -15.81 -21.37 -28.17
C ALA A 106 -16.83 -21.62 -27.04
N GLU A 107 -16.34 -21.74 -25.81
CA GLU A 107 -17.07 -22.07 -24.60
C GLU A 107 -16.54 -21.27 -23.40
N ASP A 108 -17.25 -21.32 -22.27
CA ASP A 108 -16.89 -20.60 -21.04
C ASP A 108 -16.07 -21.45 -20.06
N PHE A 109 -14.86 -20.98 -19.72
CA PHE A 109 -13.96 -21.58 -18.75
C PHE A 109 -13.88 -20.73 -17.48
N HIS A 110 -14.36 -21.26 -16.36
CA HIS A 110 -14.38 -20.58 -15.06
C HIS A 110 -13.14 -20.88 -14.21
N GLU A 111 -11.97 -20.65 -14.81
CA GLU A 111 -10.68 -20.88 -14.18
C GLU A 111 -9.69 -19.76 -14.53
N ALA A 112 -8.63 -19.64 -13.74
CA ALA A 112 -7.52 -18.74 -14.04
C ALA A 112 -6.39 -19.51 -14.71
N VAL A 113 -5.78 -18.92 -15.72
CA VAL A 113 -4.76 -19.53 -16.57
C VAL A 113 -3.42 -18.84 -16.37
N ARG A 114 -2.38 -19.62 -16.09
CA ARG A 114 -0.98 -19.21 -16.15
C ARG A 114 -0.39 -19.70 -17.46
N LEU A 115 -0.06 -18.77 -18.34
CA LEU A 115 0.50 -19.01 -19.66
C LEU A 115 2.00 -18.74 -19.64
N PRO A 116 2.86 -19.73 -19.85
CA PRO A 116 4.28 -19.49 -20.03
C PRO A 116 4.56 -18.97 -21.46
N SER A 117 5.63 -18.19 -21.61
CA SER A 117 6.18 -17.74 -22.89
C SER A 117 6.30 -18.87 -23.93
N GLY A 118 5.96 -18.61 -25.19
CA GLY A 118 6.11 -19.59 -26.28
C GLY A 118 4.98 -20.62 -26.40
N VAL A 119 3.95 -20.53 -25.55
CA VAL A 119 2.69 -21.26 -25.73
C VAL A 119 1.62 -20.30 -26.26
N GLU A 120 0.90 -20.72 -27.30
CA GLU A 120 -0.15 -19.95 -27.95
C GLU A 120 -1.53 -20.55 -27.63
N ILE A 121 -2.48 -19.71 -27.17
CA ILE A 121 -3.88 -20.08 -27.00
C ILE A 121 -4.66 -19.66 -28.24
N TRP A 122 -5.17 -20.65 -28.95
CA TRP A 122 -5.98 -20.52 -30.15
C TRP A 122 -7.44 -20.82 -29.83
N GLY A 123 -8.15 -19.81 -29.33
CA GLY A 123 -9.56 -19.88 -28.95
C GLY A 123 -10.53 -19.80 -30.12
N GLY A 124 -11.82 -19.89 -29.78
CA GLY A 124 -12.95 -19.77 -30.70
C GLY A 124 -13.11 -20.94 -31.66
N ARG A 125 -12.74 -22.15 -31.23
CA ARG A 125 -12.76 -23.35 -32.09
C ARG A 125 -14.13 -24.03 -32.13
N ALA A 126 -14.49 -24.53 -33.31
CA ALA A 126 -15.69 -25.32 -33.57
C ALA A 126 -15.50 -26.80 -33.17
N CYS A 127 -15.47 -27.10 -31.88
CA CYS A 127 -15.07 -28.42 -31.38
C CYS A 127 -16.02 -29.58 -31.69
N GLU A 128 -17.24 -29.27 -32.09
CA GLU A 128 -18.18 -30.27 -32.59
C GLU A 128 -17.87 -30.72 -34.03
N ARG A 129 -16.95 -30.01 -34.72
CA ARG A 129 -16.50 -30.32 -36.08
C ARG A 129 -15.15 -31.01 -36.03
N GLU A 130 -14.91 -31.90 -36.99
CA GLU A 130 -13.66 -32.64 -37.08
C GLU A 130 -12.44 -31.75 -37.32
N ASP A 131 -12.61 -30.62 -38.00
CA ASP A 131 -11.55 -29.69 -38.39
C ASP A 131 -11.17 -28.67 -37.30
N TRP A 132 -11.99 -28.54 -36.24
CA TRP A 132 -11.81 -27.54 -35.17
C TRP A 132 -11.55 -26.13 -35.74
N ALA A 133 -12.26 -25.78 -36.81
CA ALA A 133 -12.09 -24.50 -37.48
C ALA A 133 -12.36 -23.31 -36.53
N PHE A 134 -11.68 -22.20 -36.77
CA PHE A 134 -11.98 -20.94 -36.09
C PHE A 134 -13.37 -20.44 -36.51
N LEU A 135 -14.20 -20.10 -35.53
CA LEU A 135 -15.59 -19.68 -35.77
C LEU A 135 -15.74 -18.19 -36.08
N GLY A 136 -14.67 -17.40 -35.92
CA GLY A 136 -14.70 -15.94 -36.04
C GLY A 136 -14.74 -15.23 -34.69
N ALA A 137 -14.60 -13.91 -34.73
CA ALA A 137 -14.48 -13.06 -33.53
C ALA A 137 -15.72 -13.11 -32.62
N ASP A 138 -16.92 -13.34 -33.17
CA ASP A 138 -18.19 -13.38 -32.43
C ASP A 138 -18.37 -14.65 -31.57
N HIS A 139 -17.45 -15.61 -31.68
CA HIS A 139 -17.48 -16.88 -30.96
C HIS A 139 -16.17 -17.11 -30.18
N PRO A 140 -15.81 -16.25 -29.22
CA PRO A 140 -14.55 -16.38 -28.50
C PRO A 140 -14.59 -17.54 -27.49
N THR A 141 -13.42 -18.05 -27.12
CA THR A 141 -13.26 -18.83 -25.88
C THR A 141 -13.27 -17.87 -24.69
N VAL A 142 -14.15 -18.05 -23.72
CA VAL A 142 -14.25 -17.15 -22.56
C VAL A 142 -13.45 -17.69 -21.38
N VAL A 143 -12.58 -16.86 -20.78
CA VAL A 143 -11.83 -17.15 -19.55
C VAL A 143 -12.31 -16.19 -18.46
N ALA A 144 -13.11 -16.71 -17.52
CA ALA A 144 -13.82 -15.91 -16.53
C ALA A 144 -13.83 -16.61 -15.16
N PRO A 145 -12.71 -16.59 -14.41
CA PRO A 145 -12.68 -17.10 -13.05
C PRO A 145 -13.57 -16.26 -12.10
N PRO A 146 -13.92 -16.81 -10.92
CA PRO A 146 -14.56 -16.03 -9.87
C PRO A 146 -13.69 -14.87 -9.36
N ALA A 147 -14.33 -13.90 -8.68
CA ALA A 147 -13.69 -12.72 -8.11
C ALA A 147 -12.46 -13.04 -7.24
N GLY A 148 -11.50 -12.10 -7.21
CA GLY A 148 -10.23 -12.26 -6.49
C GLY A 148 -9.17 -13.08 -7.25
N ARG A 149 -9.44 -13.48 -8.50
CA ARG A 149 -8.46 -14.14 -9.37
C ARG A 149 -8.31 -13.38 -10.68
N VAL A 150 -7.06 -13.22 -11.12
CA VAL A 150 -6.73 -12.69 -12.45
C VAL A 150 -6.98 -13.80 -13.47
N PRO A 151 -7.80 -13.57 -14.51
CA PRO A 151 -8.11 -14.55 -15.55
C PRO A 151 -6.89 -15.15 -16.25
N VAL A 152 -5.97 -14.31 -16.72
CA VAL A 152 -4.77 -14.77 -17.43
C VAL A 152 -3.52 -14.07 -16.87
N ARG A 153 -2.50 -14.88 -16.57
CA ARG A 153 -1.17 -14.41 -16.15
C ARG A 153 -0.12 -14.98 -17.10
N VAL A 154 0.59 -14.11 -17.80
CA VAL A 154 1.68 -14.48 -18.72
C VAL A 154 3.02 -14.22 -18.03
N HIS A 155 3.92 -15.19 -18.11
CA HIS A 155 5.25 -15.13 -17.47
C HIS A 155 6.29 -15.80 -18.36
N ALA A 156 7.54 -15.34 -18.30
CA ALA A 156 8.61 -15.95 -19.09
C ALA A 156 8.97 -17.35 -18.60
N HIS A 157 9.60 -18.11 -19.49
CA HIS A 157 10.28 -19.33 -19.11
C HIS A 157 11.53 -19.02 -18.27
N GLY A 158 11.70 -19.74 -17.17
CA GLY A 158 13.01 -19.79 -16.50
C GLY A 158 14.07 -20.30 -17.46
N ALA A 159 15.29 -19.75 -17.39
CA ALA A 159 16.41 -19.97 -18.32
C ALA A 159 16.79 -21.43 -18.64
N VAL A 160 16.25 -22.41 -17.89
CA VAL A 160 16.50 -23.85 -18.07
C VAL A 160 15.65 -24.45 -19.20
N LEU A 161 14.54 -23.81 -19.58
CA LEU A 161 13.62 -24.33 -20.59
C LEU A 161 13.80 -23.70 -21.98
N SER A 162 14.59 -22.63 -22.10
CA SER A 162 14.82 -21.89 -23.36
C SER A 162 15.38 -22.75 -24.50
N ASP A 163 16.11 -23.82 -24.17
CA ASP A 163 16.70 -24.75 -25.16
C ASP A 163 15.69 -25.76 -25.73
N LEU A 164 14.49 -25.89 -25.13
CA LEU A 164 13.46 -26.85 -25.52
C LEU A 164 12.34 -26.25 -26.38
N PHE A 165 12.24 -24.92 -26.45
CA PHE A 165 11.16 -24.23 -27.17
C PHE A 165 11.66 -23.56 -28.44
N SER A 166 10.70 -23.26 -29.33
CA SER A 166 10.89 -22.52 -30.58
C SER A 166 11.82 -21.31 -30.38
N SER A 167 12.56 -20.92 -31.43
CA SER A 167 13.40 -19.72 -31.44
C SER A 167 12.62 -18.40 -31.25
N ASP A 168 11.30 -18.46 -31.02
CA ASP A 168 10.41 -17.32 -30.76
C ASP A 168 9.79 -17.49 -29.35
N PRO A 169 10.17 -16.67 -28.35
CA PRO A 169 9.66 -16.75 -26.98
C PRO A 169 8.26 -16.12 -26.81
N ARG A 170 7.65 -15.62 -27.89
CA ARG A 170 6.37 -14.90 -27.83
C ARG A 170 5.19 -15.85 -27.62
N SER A 171 4.31 -15.49 -26.70
CA SER A 171 2.99 -16.11 -26.55
C SER A 171 1.96 -15.41 -27.43
N LEU A 172 0.88 -16.11 -27.79
CA LEU A 172 -0.25 -15.53 -28.49
C LEU A 172 -1.56 -15.85 -27.77
N LEU A 173 -2.38 -14.84 -27.55
CA LEU A 173 -3.79 -14.97 -27.18
C LEU A 173 -4.63 -14.63 -28.41
N PHE A 174 -5.24 -15.63 -29.03
CA PHE A 174 -6.05 -15.46 -30.23
C PHE A 174 -7.49 -15.95 -30.02
N GLY A 175 -8.49 -15.14 -30.37
CA GLY A 175 -9.90 -15.56 -30.32
C GLY A 175 -10.40 -15.83 -28.91
N VAL A 176 -9.86 -15.14 -27.90
CA VAL A 176 -10.23 -15.32 -26.49
C VAL A 176 -10.92 -14.08 -25.93
N ARG A 177 -11.86 -14.29 -25.01
CA ARG A 177 -12.46 -13.23 -24.19
C ARG A 177 -12.03 -13.44 -22.75
N VAL A 178 -11.20 -12.54 -22.24
CA VAL A 178 -10.66 -12.57 -20.88
C VAL A 178 -11.49 -11.65 -20.01
N VAL A 179 -12.16 -12.18 -18.98
CA VAL A 179 -13.13 -11.41 -18.15
C VAL A 179 -12.75 -11.51 -16.68
N ALA A 180 -12.26 -10.41 -16.11
CA ALA A 180 -12.11 -10.28 -14.66
C ALA A 180 -13.43 -9.83 -14.03
N ALA A 181 -13.84 -10.54 -12.99
CA ALA A 181 -14.99 -10.16 -12.18
C ALA A 181 -14.69 -8.92 -11.33
N ASP A 182 -15.75 -8.21 -10.93
CA ASP A 182 -15.68 -7.11 -9.97
C ASP A 182 -14.92 -7.53 -8.70
N ALA A 183 -14.08 -6.63 -8.20
CA ALA A 183 -13.42 -6.83 -6.93
C ALA A 183 -14.41 -6.67 -5.77
N ILE A 184 -14.26 -7.51 -4.74
CA ILE A 184 -15.15 -7.55 -3.58
C ILE A 184 -14.45 -7.21 -2.27
N GLU A 185 -13.13 -7.40 -2.20
CA GLU A 185 -12.34 -7.04 -1.02
C GLU A 185 -12.06 -5.54 -1.03
N PRO A 186 -12.12 -4.83 0.12
CA PRO A 186 -11.85 -3.40 0.17
C PRO A 186 -10.50 -3.03 -0.47
N GLY A 187 -10.52 -2.07 -1.39
CA GLY A 187 -9.35 -1.66 -2.17
C GLY A 187 -8.85 -2.69 -3.20
N GLY A 188 -9.54 -3.82 -3.35
CA GLY A 188 -9.22 -4.86 -4.33
C GLY A 188 -9.41 -4.38 -5.75
N SER A 189 -8.47 -4.73 -6.64
CA SER A 189 -8.51 -4.36 -8.05
C SER A 189 -9.05 -5.49 -8.91
N SER A 190 -9.75 -5.13 -9.99
CA SER A 190 -10.16 -6.04 -11.06
C SER A 190 -9.14 -5.93 -12.20
N ILE A 191 -8.43 -7.03 -12.49
CA ILE A 191 -7.36 -7.06 -13.48
C ILE A 191 -7.57 -8.26 -14.40
N ALA A 192 -7.71 -8.03 -15.71
CA ALA A 192 -8.02 -9.09 -16.67
C ALA A 192 -6.78 -9.88 -17.12
N LEU A 193 -5.70 -9.16 -17.44
CA LEU A 193 -4.43 -9.74 -17.90
C LEU A 193 -3.25 -9.15 -17.13
N ILE A 194 -2.37 -10.01 -16.61
CA ILE A 194 -1.06 -9.61 -16.08
C ILE A 194 0.04 -10.25 -16.91
N VAL A 195 1.04 -9.45 -17.31
CA VAL A 195 2.20 -9.90 -18.08
C VAL A 195 3.47 -9.49 -17.33
N THR A 196 4.31 -10.45 -16.96
CA THR A 196 5.47 -10.25 -16.07
C THR A 196 6.72 -10.93 -16.61
N ASP A 197 7.83 -10.73 -15.90
CA ASP A 197 9.06 -11.51 -15.99
C ASP A 197 9.73 -11.47 -17.38
N ASP A 198 9.72 -10.33 -18.07
CA ASP A 198 10.26 -10.19 -19.44
C ASP A 198 9.54 -11.09 -20.47
N ALA A 199 8.30 -11.49 -20.19
CA ALA A 199 7.49 -12.20 -21.16
C ALA A 199 7.11 -11.30 -22.35
N GLU A 200 6.94 -11.92 -23.50
CA GLU A 200 6.40 -11.28 -24.69
C GLU A 200 5.06 -11.93 -25.07
N VAL A 201 4.01 -11.13 -25.27
CA VAL A 201 2.69 -11.62 -25.66
C VAL A 201 2.03 -10.75 -26.72
N GLU A 202 1.46 -11.41 -27.73
CA GLU A 202 0.54 -10.81 -28.69
C GLU A 202 -0.90 -11.14 -28.30
N VAL A 203 -1.77 -10.14 -28.27
CA VAL A 203 -3.21 -10.28 -28.06
C VAL A 203 -3.90 -9.90 -29.37
N ARG A 204 -4.49 -10.89 -30.04
CA ARG A 204 -5.06 -10.70 -31.38
C ARG A 204 -6.48 -11.25 -31.48
N TRP A 205 -7.39 -10.52 -32.14
CA TRP A 205 -8.79 -10.94 -32.29
C TRP A 205 -9.43 -11.37 -30.96
N SER A 206 -9.11 -10.65 -29.89
CA SER A 206 -9.45 -11.01 -28.52
C SER A 206 -10.10 -9.83 -27.79
N GLU A 207 -10.77 -10.13 -26.69
CA GLU A 207 -11.49 -9.15 -25.89
C GLU A 207 -11.02 -9.23 -24.44
N ILE A 208 -10.59 -8.11 -23.87
CA ILE A 208 -10.06 -8.00 -22.51
C ILE A 208 -11.01 -7.12 -21.71
N PHE A 209 -11.69 -7.70 -20.72
CA PHE A 209 -12.65 -7.03 -19.86
C PHE A 209 -12.23 -7.08 -18.40
N ALA A 210 -12.10 -5.91 -17.78
CA ALA A 210 -12.01 -5.77 -16.34
C ALA A 210 -13.33 -5.27 -15.76
N GLY A 211 -13.85 -5.96 -14.75
CA GLY A 211 -14.93 -5.46 -13.90
C GLY A 211 -14.50 -4.28 -13.01
N ASN A 212 -15.37 -3.86 -12.10
CA ASN A 212 -15.15 -2.71 -11.24
C ASN A 212 -14.11 -2.98 -10.13
N GLY A 213 -13.37 -1.94 -9.75
CA GLY A 213 -12.58 -1.93 -8.52
C GLY A 213 -13.45 -1.74 -7.28
N ALA A 214 -13.03 -2.32 -6.15
CA ALA A 214 -13.78 -2.21 -4.90
C ALA A 214 -13.46 -0.90 -4.15
N PRO A 215 -14.42 -0.31 -3.42
CA PRO A 215 -14.13 0.85 -2.57
C PRO A 215 -13.12 0.50 -1.46
N GLY A 216 -12.30 1.47 -1.06
CA GLY A 216 -11.36 1.33 0.06
C GLY A 216 -12.07 1.34 1.41
N ALA A 217 -11.54 0.60 2.39
CA ALA A 217 -12.07 0.65 3.76
C ALA A 217 -11.83 2.03 4.41
N PRO A 218 -12.77 2.52 5.23
CA PRO A 218 -12.54 3.74 6.01
C PRO A 218 -11.46 3.52 7.06
N GLY A 219 -10.75 4.59 7.40
CA GLY A 219 -9.83 4.62 8.52
C GLY A 219 -10.56 4.55 9.86
N GLU A 220 -9.88 3.97 10.86
CA GLU A 220 -10.44 3.83 12.20
C GLU A 220 -10.62 5.20 12.86
N ASP A 221 -11.84 5.51 13.30
CA ASP A 221 -12.11 6.68 14.12
C ASP A 221 -11.44 6.53 15.48
N ALA A 222 -10.80 7.59 15.96
CA ALA A 222 -10.34 7.65 17.35
C ALA A 222 -11.55 7.64 18.31
N PRO A 223 -11.36 7.32 19.61
CA PRO A 223 -12.45 7.29 20.57
C PRO A 223 -13.26 8.61 20.57
N LEU A 224 -14.59 8.49 20.62
CA LEU A 224 -15.48 9.65 20.63
C LEU A 224 -15.45 10.42 21.95
N ASP A 225 -15.07 9.75 23.04
CA ASP A 225 -14.88 10.39 24.34
C ASP A 225 -13.71 11.37 24.29
N VAL A 226 -13.82 12.47 25.01
CA VAL A 226 -12.69 13.39 25.21
C VAL A 226 -11.53 12.64 25.84
N ALA A 227 -10.30 13.04 25.50
CA ALA A 227 -9.12 12.49 26.18
C ALA A 227 -9.15 12.80 27.68
N GLU A 228 -8.34 12.05 28.43
CA GLU A 228 -8.28 12.12 29.89
C GLU A 228 -8.16 13.58 30.35
N PRO A 229 -9.05 14.05 31.24
CA PRO A 229 -9.00 15.41 31.71
C PRO A 229 -7.87 15.58 32.74
N GLY A 230 -7.49 16.83 33.01
CA GLY A 230 -6.43 17.13 33.96
C GLY A 230 -6.75 16.77 35.43
N ALA A 231 -5.75 16.85 36.29
CA ALA A 231 -5.97 16.75 37.74
C ALA A 231 -6.46 18.10 38.30
N ARG A 232 -7.45 18.07 39.20
CA ARG A 232 -7.89 19.28 39.91
C ARG A 232 -6.80 19.78 40.86
N GLY A 233 -6.62 21.10 40.94
CA GLY A 233 -5.69 21.72 41.87
C GLY A 233 -6.07 21.49 43.34
N ASN A 234 -5.06 21.35 44.19
CA ASN A 234 -5.19 21.17 45.63
C ASN A 234 -5.41 22.51 46.34
N HIS A 235 -6.33 22.54 47.29
CA HIS A 235 -6.62 23.74 48.07
C HIS A 235 -5.48 24.09 49.03
N GLY A 236 -5.25 25.39 49.23
CA GLY A 236 -4.32 25.89 50.24
C GLY A 236 -4.84 25.66 51.67
N ALA A 237 -3.93 25.69 52.64
CA ALA A 237 -4.25 25.53 54.04
C ALA A 237 -4.48 26.90 54.71
N ALA A 238 -5.41 26.92 55.67
CA ALA A 238 -5.82 28.13 56.37
C ALA A 238 -4.66 28.73 57.17
N ALA A 239 -4.71 30.04 57.39
CA ALA A 239 -3.80 30.72 58.30
C ALA A 239 -3.91 30.12 59.71
N CYS A 240 -2.84 30.29 60.50
CA CYS A 240 -2.75 29.86 61.89
C CYS A 240 -2.81 28.35 62.12
N SER A 241 -2.75 27.52 61.07
CA SER A 241 -2.68 26.07 61.23
C SER A 241 -1.29 25.60 61.68
N GLU A 242 -0.25 26.29 61.20
CA GLU A 242 1.17 26.06 61.52
C GLU A 242 1.93 27.40 61.49
N ASP A 243 3.16 27.43 62.03
CA ASP A 243 3.98 28.66 61.99
C ASP A 243 4.50 28.96 60.57
N LEU A 244 4.71 27.92 59.77
CA LEU A 244 4.91 27.96 58.33
C LEU A 244 3.90 27.03 57.68
N VAL A 245 2.93 27.59 56.97
CA VAL A 245 1.89 26.81 56.30
C VAL A 245 2.36 26.51 54.89
N ASP A 246 2.69 25.25 54.63
CA ASP A 246 3.15 24.82 53.30
C ASP A 246 2.09 25.10 52.22
N GLY A 247 2.60 25.49 51.05
CA GLY A 247 1.80 25.63 49.84
C GLY A 247 1.18 24.31 49.40
N ALA A 248 -0.03 24.38 48.84
CA ALA A 248 -0.71 23.20 48.34
C ALA A 248 0.17 22.42 47.32
N LEU A 249 0.23 21.10 47.49
CA LEU A 249 1.01 20.21 46.63
C LEU A 249 0.56 20.31 45.17
N PRO A 250 1.47 20.14 44.20
CA PRO A 250 1.14 20.20 42.79
C PRO A 250 0.13 19.11 42.40
N ALA A 251 -0.82 19.46 41.52
CA ALA A 251 -1.71 18.49 40.89
C ALA A 251 -1.04 17.90 39.66
N VAL A 252 -1.08 16.56 39.50
CA VAL A 252 -0.39 15.87 38.41
C VAL A 252 -1.39 15.09 37.56
N THR A 253 -1.47 15.41 36.27
CA THR A 253 -2.14 14.60 35.25
C THR A 253 -1.10 13.67 34.63
N LEU A 254 -1.37 12.36 34.58
CA LEU A 254 -0.57 11.40 33.82
C LEU A 254 -1.39 10.91 32.62
N CYS A 255 -0.85 11.09 31.42
CA CYS A 255 -1.52 10.70 30.20
C CYS A 255 -1.12 9.28 29.76
N PRO A 256 -2.00 8.56 29.03
CA PRO A 256 -1.70 7.21 28.53
C PRO A 256 -0.46 7.13 27.61
N ASP A 257 -0.05 8.25 27.00
CA ASP A 257 1.13 8.34 26.14
C ASP A 257 2.45 8.47 26.92
N GLY A 258 2.38 8.56 28.25
CA GLY A 258 3.49 8.74 29.18
C GLY A 258 3.83 10.19 29.51
N SER A 259 3.16 11.18 28.90
CA SER A 259 3.33 12.59 29.21
C SER A 259 2.66 12.97 30.54
N ALA A 260 3.14 14.03 31.19
CA ALA A 260 2.58 14.50 32.45
C ALA A 260 2.42 16.02 32.49
N SER A 261 1.29 16.49 33.02
CA SER A 261 1.02 17.90 33.27
C SER A 261 1.03 18.16 34.77
N ILE A 262 1.82 19.14 35.22
CA ILE A 262 2.06 19.41 36.63
C ILE A 262 1.61 20.83 36.93
N GLY A 263 0.58 20.99 37.75
CA GLY A 263 0.21 22.29 38.29
C GLY A 263 1.28 22.82 39.25
N GLY A 264 1.50 24.12 39.29
CA GLY A 264 2.47 24.73 40.18
C GLY A 264 2.07 24.58 41.65
N ARG A 265 3.03 24.33 42.53
CA ARG A 265 2.81 24.33 43.98
C ARG A 265 2.32 25.70 44.43
N GLY A 266 1.37 25.74 45.36
CA GLY A 266 0.98 26.98 46.02
C GLY A 266 2.14 27.64 46.78
N GLY A 267 2.06 28.94 47.02
CA GLY A 267 3.00 29.66 47.86
C GLY A 267 2.76 29.36 49.34
N PHE A 268 3.82 29.26 50.13
CA PHE A 268 3.72 29.08 51.58
C PHE A 268 3.15 30.33 52.26
N GLY A 269 2.49 30.16 53.41
CA GLY A 269 2.13 31.26 54.30
C GLY A 269 3.03 31.28 55.53
N ASP A 270 3.66 32.42 55.81
CA ASP A 270 4.52 32.61 56.98
C ASP A 270 3.98 33.79 57.82
N ARG A 271 4.56 34.03 58.98
CA ARG A 271 4.18 35.11 59.89
C ARG A 271 4.28 36.48 59.23
N ASP A 272 5.39 36.75 58.55
CA ASP A 272 5.74 38.10 58.11
C ASP A 272 5.56 38.32 56.60
N ALA A 273 5.54 37.25 55.81
CA ALA A 273 5.35 37.30 54.36
C ALA A 273 4.67 36.01 53.85
N GLY A 274 4.16 36.06 52.63
CA GLY A 274 3.77 34.87 51.88
C GLY A 274 4.80 34.55 50.80
N GLY A 275 5.02 33.26 50.54
CA GLY A 275 5.79 32.78 49.41
C GLY A 275 5.03 32.93 48.09
N GLY A 276 5.77 33.09 46.99
CA GLY A 276 5.20 32.96 45.65
C GLY A 276 4.87 31.49 45.34
N GLY A 277 3.84 31.28 44.51
CA GLY A 277 3.58 29.97 43.94
C GLY A 277 4.66 29.59 42.92
N GLU A 278 4.80 28.29 42.66
CA GLU A 278 5.65 27.78 41.60
C GLU A 278 4.94 27.85 40.25
N ASN A 279 5.71 27.87 39.17
CA ASN A 279 5.14 27.73 37.83
C ASN A 279 4.58 26.32 37.64
N GLY A 280 3.53 26.20 36.83
CA GLY A 280 3.17 24.91 36.27
C GLY A 280 4.28 24.38 35.36
N ALA A 281 4.19 23.11 35.01
CA ALA A 281 5.12 22.46 34.10
C ALA A 281 4.40 21.40 33.25
N VAL A 282 5.08 20.97 32.20
CA VAL A 282 4.73 19.77 31.45
C VAL A 282 6.00 18.96 31.22
N ILE A 283 5.87 17.63 31.35
CA ILE A 283 6.87 16.65 30.95
C ILE A 283 6.34 16.03 29.67
N GLU A 284 6.93 16.43 28.55
CA GLU A 284 6.66 15.81 27.26
C GLU A 284 7.37 14.45 27.15
N ARG A 285 7.00 13.68 26.13
CA ARG A 285 7.47 12.30 25.94
C ARG A 285 8.98 12.17 25.72
N ASP A 286 9.63 13.25 25.27
CA ASP A 286 11.08 13.27 25.08
C ASP A 286 11.79 13.74 26.36
N PRO A 287 12.45 12.83 27.12
CA PRO A 287 13.15 13.19 28.35
C PRO A 287 14.39 14.09 28.12
N ALA A 288 14.80 14.30 26.87
CA ALA A 288 15.86 15.26 26.52
C ALA A 288 15.35 16.72 26.48
N LEU A 289 14.02 16.94 26.44
CA LEU A 289 13.43 18.26 26.52
C LEU A 289 13.26 18.66 27.99
N ALA A 290 13.81 19.82 28.37
CA ALA A 290 13.57 20.38 29.70
C ALA A 290 12.05 20.58 29.92
N PRO A 291 11.54 20.41 31.16
CA PRO A 291 10.15 20.68 31.46
C PRO A 291 9.77 22.08 30.97
N LEU A 292 8.81 22.13 30.06
CA LEU A 292 8.39 23.40 29.50
C LEU A 292 7.50 24.11 30.53
N VAL A 293 7.79 25.38 30.77
CA VAL A 293 7.10 26.20 31.78
C VAL A 293 5.62 26.34 31.43
N GLY A 294 4.76 26.02 32.40
CA GLY A 294 3.31 26.20 32.34
C GLY A 294 2.90 27.61 32.79
N GLY A 295 1.73 27.71 33.43
CA GLY A 295 1.27 28.98 33.97
C GLY A 295 2.23 29.52 35.03
N GLN A 296 2.50 30.83 35.02
CA GLN A 296 3.39 31.45 36.01
C GLN A 296 2.79 31.41 37.41
N GLY A 297 3.63 31.18 38.41
CA GLY A 297 3.25 31.23 39.81
C GLY A 297 2.87 32.64 40.27
N GLY A 298 1.83 32.73 41.09
CA GLY A 298 1.35 33.96 41.68
C GLY A 298 2.31 34.50 42.75
N LYS A 299 2.40 35.82 42.86
CA LYS A 299 3.26 36.48 43.87
C LYS A 299 2.72 36.26 45.28
N GLY A 300 3.59 35.98 46.24
CA GLY A 300 3.22 36.01 47.65
C GLY A 300 3.11 37.43 48.20
N VAL A 301 2.45 37.60 49.33
CA VAL A 301 2.35 38.90 50.02
C VAL A 301 3.70 39.32 50.58
N ALA A 302 4.23 40.45 50.12
CA ALA A 302 5.37 41.14 50.73
C ALA A 302 4.96 42.58 51.08
N GLY A 303 4.85 42.89 52.37
CA GLY A 303 4.40 44.21 52.83
C GLY A 303 2.89 44.43 52.69
N THR A 304 2.46 45.43 51.90
CA THR A 304 1.04 45.80 51.71
C THR A 304 0.41 45.22 50.45
N ASP A 305 1.18 44.54 49.60
CA ASP A 305 0.69 44.01 48.33
C ASP A 305 -0.21 42.80 48.56
N ALA A 306 -1.27 42.67 47.76
CA ALA A 306 -2.08 41.46 47.73
C ALA A 306 -1.28 40.30 47.12
N CYS A 307 -1.64 39.06 47.47
CA CYS A 307 -1.11 37.91 46.74
C CYS A 307 -1.57 37.96 45.27
N GLY A 308 -0.84 37.29 44.39
CA GLY A 308 -1.23 37.04 43.00
C GLY A 308 -1.80 35.64 42.83
N ALA A 309 -2.83 35.51 42.00
CA ALA A 309 -3.28 34.21 41.50
C ALA A 309 -2.22 33.60 40.55
N GLY A 310 -2.23 32.29 40.44
CA GLY A 310 -1.44 31.61 39.40
C GLY A 310 -2.03 31.87 38.01
N GLU A 311 -1.17 32.01 37.01
CA GLU A 311 -1.62 32.14 35.62
C GLU A 311 -2.09 30.78 35.06
N ALA A 312 -2.96 30.82 34.05
CA ALA A 312 -3.41 29.63 33.37
C ALA A 312 -2.29 28.95 32.57
N GLY A 313 -2.33 27.62 32.52
CA GLY A 313 -1.49 26.84 31.61
C GLY A 313 -1.94 27.03 30.16
N GLN A 314 -0.99 26.93 29.23
CA GLN A 314 -1.29 26.98 27.81
C GLN A 314 -1.99 25.70 27.36
N ASP A 315 -2.92 25.84 26.41
CA ASP A 315 -3.53 24.70 25.73
C ASP A 315 -2.50 23.93 24.90
N GLY A 316 -2.74 22.62 24.76
CA GLY A 316 -2.00 21.76 23.86
C GLY A 316 -2.29 22.09 22.40
N ALA A 317 -1.29 21.88 21.54
CA ALA A 317 -1.42 22.05 20.11
C ALA A 317 -2.26 20.92 19.51
N ALA A 318 -3.06 21.24 18.50
CA ALA A 318 -3.77 20.24 17.72
C ALA A 318 -2.79 19.32 16.98
N GLY A 319 -3.13 18.05 16.87
CA GLY A 319 -2.45 17.11 15.99
C GLY A 319 -2.64 17.50 14.53
N ALA A 320 -1.64 17.19 13.71
CA ALA A 320 -1.70 17.36 12.27
C ALA A 320 -2.64 16.31 11.66
N SER A 321 -3.45 16.73 10.69
CA SER A 321 -4.19 15.78 9.86
C SER A 321 -3.23 14.94 9.02
N GLY A 322 -3.60 13.70 8.75
CA GLY A 322 -2.86 12.85 7.82
C GLY A 322 -3.04 13.33 6.38
N GLU A 323 -2.00 13.17 5.57
CA GLU A 323 -2.05 13.45 4.13
C GLU A 323 -2.95 12.45 3.39
N GLY A 324 -3.53 12.90 2.28
CA GLY A 324 -4.36 12.04 1.43
C GLY A 324 -3.53 11.10 0.57
N GLY A 325 -4.14 9.99 0.12
CA GLY A 325 -3.51 9.08 -0.84
C GLY A 325 -3.32 9.77 -2.19
N GLU A 326 -2.07 9.85 -2.64
CA GLU A 326 -1.69 10.55 -3.88
C GLU A 326 -1.53 9.61 -5.08
N GLN A 327 -1.83 10.09 -6.27
CA GLN A 327 -1.68 9.31 -7.52
C GLN A 327 -0.24 8.82 -7.75
N LYS A 328 0.75 9.67 -7.45
CA LYS A 328 2.17 9.37 -7.62
C LYS A 328 2.68 8.28 -6.68
N ALA A 329 1.92 7.95 -5.65
CA ALA A 329 2.22 6.92 -4.67
C ALA A 329 1.58 5.55 -5.02
N ALA A 330 0.79 5.46 -6.09
CA ALA A 330 0.29 4.18 -6.61
C ALA A 330 1.44 3.31 -7.13
N ARG A 331 1.31 2.00 -6.97
CA ARG A 331 2.35 1.01 -7.30
C ARG A 331 1.73 -0.22 -7.94
N ALA A 332 2.52 -0.94 -8.71
CA ALA A 332 2.13 -2.24 -9.23
C ALA A 332 3.27 -3.24 -9.08
N SER A 333 2.89 -4.51 -8.99
CA SER A 333 3.77 -5.66 -8.88
C SER A 333 3.26 -6.79 -9.77
N ALA A 334 4.02 -7.88 -9.87
CA ALA A 334 3.56 -9.10 -10.52
C ALA A 334 2.26 -9.64 -9.90
N GLU A 335 1.97 -9.34 -8.62
CA GLU A 335 0.76 -9.81 -7.96
C GLU A 335 -0.47 -8.94 -8.26
N GLY A 336 -0.28 -7.66 -8.57
CA GLY A 336 -1.37 -6.77 -8.95
C GLY A 336 -1.10 -5.28 -8.70
N TRP A 337 -2.20 -4.52 -8.59
CA TRP A 337 -2.20 -3.09 -8.40
C TRP A 337 -2.41 -2.70 -6.93
N HIS A 338 -1.68 -1.68 -6.48
CA HIS A 338 -1.74 -1.16 -5.12
C HIS A 338 -1.90 0.36 -5.14
N GLY A 339 -3.09 0.85 -4.80
CA GLY A 339 -3.34 2.29 -4.63
C GLY A 339 -2.72 2.84 -3.35
N ALA A 340 -2.51 4.16 -3.31
CA ALA A 340 -1.94 4.85 -2.16
C ALA A 340 -2.99 5.08 -1.05
N TRP A 341 -2.67 4.64 0.17
CA TRP A 341 -3.50 4.90 1.34
C TRP A 341 -3.29 6.35 1.79
N GLY A 342 -4.23 6.89 2.56
CA GLY A 342 -3.97 8.11 3.32
C GLY A 342 -2.96 7.85 4.45
N GLU A 343 -2.59 8.89 5.17
CA GLU A 343 -1.79 8.79 6.39
C GLU A 343 -2.67 8.93 7.65
N ALA A 344 -2.21 8.39 8.78
CA ALA A 344 -2.89 8.59 10.05
C ALA A 344 -2.67 10.02 10.56
N GLY A 345 -3.68 10.59 11.21
CA GLY A 345 -3.52 11.85 11.92
C GLY A 345 -2.58 11.70 13.13
N THR A 346 -1.86 12.76 13.49
CA THR A 346 -1.01 12.74 14.68
C THR A 346 -1.82 13.07 15.95
N PRO A 347 -1.39 12.59 17.13
CA PRO A 347 -2.03 12.97 18.38
C PRO A 347 -1.83 14.47 18.66
N GLY A 348 -2.81 15.08 19.33
CA GLY A 348 -2.65 16.41 19.92
C GLY A 348 -1.69 16.38 21.11
N THR A 349 -1.14 17.54 21.47
CA THR A 349 -0.23 17.60 22.63
C THR A 349 -1.01 17.83 23.93
N ILE A 350 -0.38 17.46 25.04
CA ILE A 350 -0.91 17.67 26.39
C ILE A 350 -0.97 19.17 26.75
N GLY A 351 -2.00 19.58 27.48
CA GLY A 351 -2.11 20.94 28.03
C GLY A 351 -1.14 21.18 29.20
N ARG A 352 -0.62 22.39 29.33
CA ARG A 352 0.33 22.73 30.41
C ARG A 352 -0.41 22.91 31.75
N GLY A 353 0.26 22.64 32.86
CA GLY A 353 -0.29 22.92 34.19
C GLY A 353 -0.40 24.42 34.46
N GLY A 354 -1.39 24.83 35.25
CA GLY A 354 -1.51 26.21 35.75
C GLY A 354 -0.46 26.52 36.82
N GLY A 355 -0.18 27.80 37.08
CA GLY A 355 0.71 28.22 38.16
C GLY A 355 0.07 28.09 39.53
N GLY A 356 0.87 27.97 40.59
CA GLY A 356 0.35 28.02 41.97
C GLY A 356 0.02 29.44 42.41
N GLY A 357 -0.97 29.62 43.27
CA GLY A 357 -1.31 30.92 43.85
C GLY A 357 -0.34 31.33 44.94
N GLY A 358 -0.17 32.64 45.17
CA GLY A 358 0.68 33.15 46.24
C GLY A 358 0.08 32.99 47.64
N GLY A 359 0.94 32.76 48.63
CA GLY A 359 0.56 32.73 50.04
C GLY A 359 0.43 34.13 50.65
N THR A 360 -0.10 34.17 51.88
CA THR A 360 -0.34 35.41 52.65
C THR A 360 0.49 35.43 53.93
N ARG A 361 0.49 36.57 54.64
CA ARG A 361 1.14 36.74 55.94
C ARG A 361 0.15 36.49 57.10
N GLY A 362 0.59 35.90 58.20
CA GLY A 362 -0.27 35.61 59.37
C GLY A 362 -0.29 36.68 60.47
N ARG A 363 0.67 37.61 60.47
CA ARG A 363 0.76 38.69 61.49
C ARG A 363 -0.50 39.55 61.50
N GLY A 364 -1.17 39.62 62.66
CA GLY A 364 -2.37 40.42 62.86
C GLY A 364 -3.66 39.74 62.40
N VAL A 365 -3.57 38.51 61.91
CA VAL A 365 -4.71 37.62 61.63
C VAL A 365 -4.85 36.59 62.75
N CYS A 366 -3.74 35.96 63.14
CA CYS A 366 -3.73 34.91 64.15
C CYS A 366 -3.80 35.47 65.57
N ALA A 367 -4.53 34.77 66.45
CA ALA A 367 -4.50 35.05 67.88
C ALA A 367 -3.08 34.78 68.44
N SER A 368 -2.67 35.49 69.49
CA SER A 368 -1.30 35.39 70.02
C SER A 368 -0.96 34.04 70.64
N THR A 369 -1.94 33.16 70.83
CA THR A 369 -1.80 31.80 71.37
C THR A 369 -1.76 30.73 70.28
N GLU A 370 -2.02 31.10 69.03
CA GLU A 370 -2.07 30.19 67.87
C GLU A 370 -0.75 30.22 67.09
N PRO A 371 -0.48 29.22 66.24
CA PRO A 371 0.55 29.32 65.21
C PRO A 371 0.39 30.61 64.39
N GLN A 372 1.50 31.19 63.97
CA GLN A 372 1.51 32.55 63.41
C GLN A 372 1.59 32.58 61.88
N GLY A 373 1.57 31.44 61.19
CA GLY A 373 1.68 31.37 59.73
C GLY A 373 0.46 31.95 59.02
N GLY A 374 0.69 32.56 57.85
CA GLY A 374 -0.39 33.02 56.97
C GLY A 374 -1.06 31.86 56.22
N ALA A 375 -2.13 32.16 55.47
CA ALA A 375 -2.76 31.15 54.63
C ALA A 375 -1.91 30.85 53.40
N SER A 376 -1.83 29.58 53.02
CA SER A 376 -1.07 29.16 51.85
C SER A 376 -1.88 29.23 50.56
N GLY A 377 -1.20 29.47 49.44
CA GLY A 377 -1.83 29.52 48.13
C GLY A 377 -2.30 28.14 47.66
N GLY A 378 -3.30 28.12 46.78
CA GLY A 378 -3.75 26.89 46.15
C GLY A 378 -2.83 26.48 45.00
N SER A 379 -2.78 25.17 44.69
CA SER A 379 -1.94 24.68 43.59
C SER A 379 -2.58 24.98 42.25
N GLY A 380 -1.77 25.08 41.20
CA GLY A 380 -2.29 25.07 39.83
C GLY A 380 -3.02 23.77 39.51
N GLY A 381 -3.97 23.84 38.58
CA GLY A 381 -4.64 22.67 38.02
C GLY A 381 -3.77 22.00 36.96
N GLY A 382 -3.91 20.68 36.82
CA GLY A 382 -3.29 19.90 35.75
C GLY A 382 -3.96 20.19 34.40
N GLY A 383 -3.15 20.24 33.35
CA GLY A 383 -3.66 20.30 31.99
C GLY A 383 -4.21 18.95 31.52
N GLY A 384 -5.10 18.99 30.53
CA GLY A 384 -5.74 17.80 29.95
C GLY A 384 -4.85 17.09 28.93
N CYS A 385 -5.08 15.79 28.74
CA CYS A 385 -4.32 14.98 27.79
C CYS A 385 -4.67 15.30 26.33
N GLY A 386 -3.70 15.13 25.44
CA GLY A 386 -3.91 15.26 24.01
C GLY A 386 -4.84 14.18 23.46
N GLY A 387 -5.66 14.53 22.47
CA GLY A 387 -6.49 13.58 21.75
C GLY A 387 -5.69 12.69 20.81
N ARG A 388 -6.08 11.42 20.66
CA ARG A 388 -5.54 10.50 19.65
C ARG A 388 -5.89 10.94 18.23
N GLY A 389 -4.98 10.71 17.28
CA GLY A 389 -5.26 10.91 15.86
C GLY A 389 -6.14 9.80 15.27
N GLY A 390 -6.82 10.09 14.17
CA GLY A 390 -7.63 9.12 13.42
C GLY A 390 -6.80 8.30 12.42
N GLY A 391 -7.26 7.08 12.11
CA GLY A 391 -6.59 6.17 11.19
C GLY A 391 -6.71 6.56 9.71
N ALA A 392 -5.81 6.06 8.88
CA ALA A 392 -5.80 6.30 7.43
C ALA A 392 -6.94 5.57 6.69
N GLY A 393 -7.53 6.23 5.70
CA GLY A 393 -8.41 5.58 4.73
C GLY A 393 -7.62 4.76 3.70
N GLN A 394 -8.10 3.55 3.39
CA GLN A 394 -7.49 2.70 2.36
C GLN A 394 -7.76 3.22 0.96
N ALA A 395 -6.88 2.93 0.01
CA ALA A 395 -7.13 3.23 -1.40
C ALA A 395 -8.32 2.43 -1.95
N GLY A 396 -9.04 3.02 -2.90
CA GLY A 396 -9.98 2.31 -3.75
C GLY A 396 -9.23 1.46 -4.78
N GLY A 397 -9.82 0.33 -5.13
CA GLY A 397 -9.27 -0.61 -6.10
C GLY A 397 -9.45 -0.14 -7.53
N SER A 398 -8.56 -0.56 -8.42
CA SER A 398 -8.58 -0.15 -9.82
C SER A 398 -9.24 -1.20 -10.72
N SER A 399 -9.74 -0.75 -11.85
CA SER A 399 -10.16 -1.56 -12.98
C SER A 399 -9.11 -1.45 -14.08
N ILE A 400 -8.44 -2.57 -14.40
CA ILE A 400 -7.28 -2.61 -15.28
C ILE A 400 -7.43 -3.72 -16.31
N GLY A 401 -7.40 -3.37 -17.59
CA GLY A 401 -7.43 -4.36 -18.67
C GLY A 401 -6.17 -5.20 -18.68
N ILE A 402 -5.02 -4.55 -18.90
CA ILE A 402 -3.71 -5.19 -18.98
C ILE A 402 -2.76 -4.51 -18.00
N LEU A 403 -2.14 -5.28 -17.11
CA LEU A 403 -1.02 -4.83 -16.28
C LEU A 403 0.26 -5.51 -16.77
N THR A 404 1.18 -4.72 -17.31
CA THR A 404 2.52 -5.18 -17.74
C THR A 404 3.59 -4.70 -16.76
N VAL A 405 4.46 -5.62 -16.36
CA VAL A 405 5.54 -5.41 -15.39
C VAL A 405 6.83 -5.97 -15.97
N GLY A 406 7.59 -5.10 -16.63
CA GLY A 406 8.82 -5.46 -17.32
C GLY A 406 8.58 -6.45 -18.45
N ALA A 407 7.52 -6.30 -19.23
CA ALA A 407 7.14 -7.23 -20.29
C ALA A 407 6.73 -6.50 -21.58
N GLU A 408 6.77 -7.20 -22.72
CA GLU A 408 6.37 -6.67 -24.03
C GLU A 408 4.99 -7.18 -24.42
N VAL A 409 4.09 -6.26 -24.74
CA VAL A 409 2.72 -6.58 -25.12
C VAL A 409 2.35 -5.89 -26.43
N VAL A 410 1.87 -6.67 -27.40
CA VAL A 410 1.28 -6.16 -28.64
C VAL A 410 -0.20 -6.49 -28.65
N VAL A 411 -1.05 -5.51 -28.95
CA VAL A 411 -2.50 -5.71 -29.06
C VAL A 411 -2.96 -5.31 -30.45
N GLU A 412 -3.69 -6.20 -31.12
CA GLU A 412 -4.13 -6.00 -32.50
C GLU A 412 -5.54 -6.59 -32.73
N HIS A 413 -6.38 -5.92 -33.51
CA HIS A 413 -7.74 -6.38 -33.85
C HIS A 413 -8.55 -6.80 -32.61
N SER A 414 -8.37 -6.09 -31.49
CA SER A 414 -8.84 -6.53 -30.18
C SER A 414 -9.54 -5.39 -29.45
N TRP A 415 -10.33 -5.77 -28.44
CA TRP A 415 -11.07 -4.83 -27.60
C TRP A 415 -10.56 -4.87 -26.17
N ILE A 416 -10.34 -3.69 -25.56
CA ILE A 416 -10.05 -3.55 -24.14
C ILE A 416 -11.14 -2.68 -23.53
N ALA A 417 -11.90 -3.22 -22.59
CA ALA A 417 -12.89 -2.47 -21.82
C ALA A 417 -12.64 -2.65 -20.33
N VAL A 418 -12.73 -1.56 -19.59
CA VAL A 418 -12.51 -1.54 -18.15
C VAL A 418 -13.71 -0.89 -17.48
N GLY A 419 -14.13 -1.44 -16.35
CA GLY A 419 -15.15 -0.85 -15.48
C GLY A 419 -14.63 0.29 -14.62
N MET A 420 -15.44 0.70 -13.65
CA MET A 420 -15.16 1.84 -12.78
C MET A 420 -14.06 1.55 -11.76
N GLY A 421 -13.31 2.59 -11.40
CA GLY A 421 -12.46 2.56 -10.21
C GLY A 421 -13.29 2.67 -8.92
N GLY A 422 -12.86 2.00 -7.85
CA GLY A 422 -13.51 2.08 -6.55
C GLY A 422 -13.18 3.38 -5.80
N ASP A 423 -14.11 3.93 -5.03
CA ASP A 423 -13.84 5.13 -4.22
C ASP A 423 -12.78 4.85 -3.12
N GLY A 424 -11.95 5.85 -2.84
CA GLY A 424 -11.02 5.83 -1.72
C GLY A 424 -11.76 5.86 -0.38
N GLY A 425 -11.23 5.11 0.59
CA GLY A 425 -11.75 5.08 1.96
C GLY A 425 -11.60 6.43 2.65
N ARG A 426 -12.62 6.84 3.41
CA ARG A 426 -12.58 8.06 4.24
C ARG A 426 -11.58 7.89 5.38
N GLY A 427 -10.78 8.92 5.69
CA GLY A 427 -9.93 8.93 6.89
C GLY A 427 -10.72 8.98 8.20
N GLY A 428 -10.15 8.40 9.26
CA GLY A 428 -10.76 8.34 10.59
C GLY A 428 -10.73 9.68 11.31
N ARG A 429 -11.74 9.94 12.16
CA ARG A 429 -11.83 11.16 12.98
C ARG A 429 -10.79 11.16 14.09
N GLY A 430 -10.20 12.33 14.36
CA GLY A 430 -9.38 12.53 15.55
C GLY A 430 -10.22 12.70 16.82
N GLN A 431 -9.64 12.35 17.97
CA GLN A 431 -10.26 12.47 19.29
C GLN A 431 -10.13 13.90 19.82
N ALA A 432 -11.15 14.39 20.53
CA ALA A 432 -11.07 15.68 21.21
C ALA A 432 -10.09 15.64 22.40
N GLY A 433 -9.29 16.70 22.58
CA GLY A 433 -8.40 16.81 23.73
C GLY A 433 -9.13 17.00 25.05
N GLY A 434 -8.50 16.53 26.13
CA GLY A 434 -9.04 16.52 27.49
C GLY A 434 -9.13 17.91 28.08
N TYR A 435 -10.08 18.12 28.98
CA TYR A 435 -10.23 19.40 29.67
C TYR A 435 -9.07 19.63 30.65
N GLY A 436 -8.54 20.85 30.69
CA GLY A 436 -7.75 21.28 31.85
C GLY A 436 -8.68 21.55 33.04
N TRP A 437 -8.18 21.40 34.26
CA TRP A 437 -8.98 21.64 35.48
C TRP A 437 -8.58 22.93 36.20
N PRO A 438 -9.49 23.52 36.99
CA PRO A 438 -9.18 24.67 37.84
C PRO A 438 -8.08 24.35 38.85
N GLY A 439 -7.32 25.38 39.21
CA GLY A 439 -6.45 25.36 40.36
C GLY A 439 -7.24 25.27 41.68
N GLY A 440 -6.51 25.01 42.75
CA GLY A 440 -7.06 25.05 44.10
C GLY A 440 -7.30 26.48 44.54
N ILE A 441 -8.39 26.69 45.25
CA ILE A 441 -8.63 27.91 46.03
C ILE A 441 -7.54 28.00 47.12
N GLY A 442 -7.01 29.20 47.39
CA GLY A 442 -6.08 29.41 48.50
C GLY A 442 -6.75 29.21 49.87
N GLY A 443 -5.93 29.06 50.92
CA GLY A 443 -6.43 28.86 52.27
C GLY A 443 -7.09 30.09 52.87
N ALA A 444 -7.95 29.93 53.87
CA ALA A 444 -8.59 31.05 54.55
C ALA A 444 -7.57 31.90 55.32
N ALA A 445 -7.46 33.18 54.98
CA ALA A 445 -6.49 34.16 55.48
C ALA A 445 -7.05 35.11 56.57
N GLY A 446 -8.31 34.95 57.00
CA GLY A 446 -8.94 35.76 58.04
C GLY A 446 -10.32 36.29 57.62
N MET A 447 -10.86 37.26 58.37
CA MET A 447 -12.09 37.99 58.00
C MET A 447 -11.76 39.44 57.64
N ASN A 448 -12.38 39.97 56.59
CA ASN A 448 -12.31 41.39 56.25
C ASN A 448 -13.22 42.25 57.15
N ASP A 449 -13.14 43.58 57.01
CA ASP A 449 -13.95 44.55 57.78
C ASP A 449 -15.47 44.42 57.58
N ARG A 450 -15.91 43.60 56.61
CA ARG A 450 -17.32 43.26 56.35
C ARG A 450 -17.72 41.89 56.91
N GLY A 451 -16.82 41.22 57.64
CA GLY A 451 -17.04 39.89 58.22
C GLY A 451 -16.99 38.74 57.21
N GLN A 452 -16.41 38.95 56.02
CA GLN A 452 -16.27 37.92 54.98
C GLN A 452 -14.90 37.26 55.06
N VAL A 453 -14.83 35.95 54.82
CA VAL A 453 -13.55 35.22 54.80
C VAL A 453 -12.69 35.69 53.62
N GLU A 454 -11.50 36.18 53.90
CA GLU A 454 -10.45 36.39 52.90
C GLU A 454 -9.68 35.09 52.69
N TYR A 455 -9.24 34.85 51.46
CA TYR A 455 -8.46 33.68 51.10
C TYR A 455 -7.10 34.12 50.56
N ALA A 456 -6.10 33.27 50.72
CA ALA A 456 -4.90 33.33 49.89
C ALA A 456 -5.26 33.08 48.42
N CYS A 457 -4.29 33.27 47.55
CA CYS A 457 -4.58 33.30 46.13
C CYS A 457 -4.77 31.89 45.55
N GLU A 458 -5.69 31.80 44.60
CA GLU A 458 -5.97 30.56 43.89
C GLU A 458 -4.87 30.23 42.88
N GLY A 459 -4.70 28.94 42.62
CA GLY A 459 -3.89 28.48 41.51
C GLY A 459 -4.57 28.70 40.17
N GLY A 460 -3.75 28.81 39.13
CA GLY A 460 -4.21 28.95 37.76
C GLY A 460 -4.83 27.66 37.21
N HIS A 461 -5.69 27.84 36.21
CA HIS A 461 -6.34 26.74 35.49
C HIS A 461 -5.32 25.97 34.63
N GLY A 462 -5.40 24.64 34.59
CA GLY A 462 -4.67 23.86 33.61
C GLY A 462 -5.17 24.12 32.19
N GLY A 463 -4.28 24.04 31.21
CA GLY A 463 -4.61 24.17 29.79
C GLY A 463 -5.37 22.94 29.28
N ARG A 464 -6.19 23.12 28.25
CA ARG A 464 -6.87 22.03 27.56
C ARG A 464 -5.86 21.22 26.74
N GLY A 465 -6.01 19.91 26.68
CA GLY A 465 -5.27 19.10 25.71
C GLY A 465 -5.67 19.45 24.27
N GLY A 466 -4.71 19.35 23.34
CA GLY A 466 -4.97 19.57 21.92
C GLY A 466 -5.82 18.44 21.32
N PRO A 467 -6.71 18.71 20.37
CA PRO A 467 -7.42 17.66 19.64
C PRO A 467 -6.44 16.86 18.76
N GLY A 468 -6.70 15.57 18.57
CA GLY A 468 -5.96 14.76 17.60
C GLY A 468 -6.35 15.11 16.16
N GLY A 469 -5.40 14.94 15.23
CA GLY A 469 -5.64 15.17 13.81
C GLY A 469 -6.54 14.09 13.20
N GLY A 470 -7.29 14.44 12.16
CA GLY A 470 -8.03 13.46 11.36
C GLY A 470 -7.09 12.68 10.44
N GLY A 471 -7.39 11.41 10.17
CA GLY A 471 -6.67 10.65 9.15
C GLY A 471 -6.95 11.17 7.74
N GLY A 472 -6.01 10.94 6.83
CA GLY A 472 -6.17 11.22 5.42
C GLY A 472 -7.04 10.16 4.74
N GLY A 473 -7.78 10.56 3.70
CA GLY A 473 -8.54 9.66 2.86
C GLY A 473 -7.67 8.97 1.80
N GLY A 474 -8.05 7.77 1.40
CA GLY A 474 -7.31 6.99 0.41
C GLY A 474 -7.51 7.48 -1.01
N LEU A 475 -6.57 7.12 -1.90
CA LEU A 475 -6.63 7.38 -3.33
C LEU A 475 -7.86 6.71 -3.96
N GLY A 476 -8.53 7.39 -4.90
CA GLY A 476 -9.57 6.78 -5.74
C GLY A 476 -9.00 5.80 -6.77
N GLY A 477 -9.71 4.70 -7.01
CA GLY A 477 -9.34 3.65 -7.95
C GLY A 477 -9.30 4.11 -9.40
N TYR A 478 -8.43 3.52 -10.20
CA TYR A 478 -8.23 3.92 -11.60
C TYR A 478 -9.12 3.12 -12.55
N SER A 479 -9.31 3.66 -13.76
CA SER A 479 -9.89 2.96 -14.92
C SER A 479 -8.87 2.99 -16.05
N LEU A 480 -8.04 1.94 -16.17
CA LEU A 480 -6.91 1.91 -17.11
C LEU A 480 -7.03 0.76 -18.11
N ALA A 481 -6.96 1.05 -19.41
CA ALA A 481 -6.86 -0.03 -20.39
C ALA A 481 -5.52 -0.78 -20.23
N VAL A 482 -4.42 -0.03 -20.07
CA VAL A 482 -3.10 -0.57 -19.78
C VAL A 482 -2.42 0.19 -18.64
N ALA A 483 -1.95 -0.56 -17.65
CA ALA A 483 -0.99 -0.12 -16.65
C ALA A 483 0.39 -0.72 -16.97
N ARG A 484 1.42 0.11 -17.10
CA ARG A 484 2.78 -0.31 -17.48
C ARG A 484 3.80 0.06 -16.42
N VAL A 485 4.62 -0.91 -16.03
CA VAL A 485 5.82 -0.70 -15.22
C VAL A 485 7.03 -1.26 -15.99
N HIS A 486 7.76 -0.40 -16.70
CA HIS A 486 8.82 -0.83 -17.65
C HIS A 486 8.30 -1.83 -18.72
N GLY A 487 9.17 -2.41 -19.56
CA GLY A 487 8.76 -3.20 -20.75
C GLY A 487 8.13 -2.32 -21.83
N GLY A 488 7.43 -2.85 -22.83
CA GLY A 488 6.82 -2.09 -23.93
C GLY A 488 5.37 -2.49 -24.20
N ILE A 489 4.61 -1.53 -24.75
CA ILE A 489 3.21 -1.70 -25.12
C ILE A 489 3.00 -1.11 -26.51
N ASP A 490 2.44 -1.92 -27.41
CA ASP A 490 2.11 -1.53 -28.78
C ASP A 490 0.64 -1.85 -29.06
N LEU A 491 -0.22 -0.84 -28.86
CA LEU A 491 -1.64 -0.91 -29.24
C LEU A 491 -1.75 -0.53 -30.71
N LYS A 492 -2.01 -1.50 -31.59
CA LYS A 492 -2.24 -1.24 -33.02
C LYS A 492 -3.51 -0.42 -33.23
N GLU A 493 -3.61 0.28 -34.36
CA GLU A 493 -4.79 1.07 -34.75
C GLU A 493 -6.10 0.27 -34.78
N SER A 494 -6.00 -1.05 -34.94
CA SER A 494 -7.14 -1.98 -34.88
C SER A 494 -7.55 -2.36 -33.45
N THR A 495 -6.95 -1.75 -32.43
CA THR A 495 -7.32 -1.92 -31.02
C THR A 495 -8.35 -0.87 -30.61
N PHE A 496 -9.41 -1.33 -29.99
CA PHE A 496 -10.46 -0.46 -29.45
C PHE A 496 -10.38 -0.43 -27.93
N VAL A 497 -10.44 0.77 -27.36
CA VAL A 497 -10.36 0.99 -25.92
C VAL A 497 -11.63 1.69 -25.42
N ALA A 498 -12.23 1.15 -24.36
CA ALA A 498 -13.31 1.79 -23.62
C ALA A 498 -12.95 1.90 -22.14
N LEU A 499 -12.92 3.13 -21.64
CA LEU A 499 -12.69 3.47 -20.23
C LEU A 499 -14.01 3.83 -19.56
N ASP A 500 -14.05 3.76 -18.23
CA ASP A 500 -15.20 4.14 -17.42
C ASP A 500 -14.81 5.21 -16.37
N GLU A 501 -15.75 5.56 -15.48
CA GLU A 501 -15.54 6.53 -14.42
C GLU A 501 -14.45 6.09 -13.42
N VAL A 502 -13.71 7.08 -12.91
CA VAL A 502 -12.70 6.86 -11.88
C VAL A 502 -13.30 6.89 -10.49
N GLY A 503 -12.67 6.19 -9.55
CA GLY A 503 -13.02 6.30 -8.14
C GLY A 503 -12.68 7.69 -7.61
N ARG A 504 -13.53 8.22 -6.73
CA ARG A 504 -13.24 9.47 -6.03
C ARG A 504 -12.27 9.24 -4.89
N GLY A 505 -11.37 10.18 -4.65
CA GLY A 505 -10.52 10.19 -3.48
C GLY A 505 -11.34 10.30 -2.19
N GLY A 506 -10.91 9.53 -1.19
CA GLY A 506 -11.54 9.47 0.11
C GLY A 506 -11.50 10.82 0.82
N ALA A 507 -12.57 11.15 1.54
CA ALA A 507 -12.63 12.36 2.35
C ALA A 507 -11.66 12.28 3.54
N SER A 508 -11.20 13.43 4.03
CA SER A 508 -10.44 13.50 5.28
C SER A 508 -11.32 13.13 6.49
N GLY A 509 -10.66 12.67 7.55
CA GLY A 509 -11.25 12.47 8.86
C GLY A 509 -11.34 13.76 9.68
N GLY A 510 -10.74 14.85 9.22
CA GLY A 510 -10.70 16.14 9.89
C GLY A 510 -11.96 16.99 9.66
N SER A 511 -11.98 18.17 10.29
CA SER A 511 -13.05 19.15 10.10
C SER A 511 -12.94 19.93 8.79
N ASP A 512 -11.74 19.97 8.18
CA ASP A 512 -11.54 20.51 6.83
C ASP A 512 -11.55 19.37 5.82
N PRO A 513 -12.55 19.29 4.93
CA PRO A 513 -12.68 18.20 3.96
C PRO A 513 -11.65 18.24 2.83
N ARG A 514 -10.87 19.33 2.70
CA ARG A 514 -9.84 19.47 1.65
C ARG A 514 -8.46 19.03 2.13
N LEU A 515 -8.15 19.26 3.40
CA LEU A 515 -6.88 18.88 4.00
C LEU A 515 -6.88 17.38 4.29
N GLY A 516 -6.03 16.63 3.59
CA GLY A 516 -5.95 15.18 3.71
C GLY A 516 -6.99 14.41 2.90
N ARG A 517 -7.65 15.02 1.90
CA ARG A 517 -8.47 14.27 0.94
C ARG A 517 -7.53 13.51 -0.01
N GLY A 518 -7.85 12.24 -0.29
CA GLY A 518 -7.16 11.51 -1.36
C GLY A 518 -7.40 12.14 -2.73
N ASP A 519 -6.49 11.89 -3.65
CA ASP A 519 -6.69 12.21 -5.06
C ASP A 519 -7.80 11.32 -5.65
N ASP A 520 -8.47 11.81 -6.69
CA ASP A 520 -9.32 10.96 -7.52
C ASP A 520 -8.45 10.00 -8.35
N GLY A 521 -9.05 8.93 -8.82
CA GLY A 521 -8.39 8.03 -9.75
C GLY A 521 -8.13 8.68 -11.12
N LEU A 522 -7.50 7.91 -12.00
CA LEU A 522 -7.23 8.32 -13.38
C LEU A 522 -7.91 7.38 -14.37
N ALA A 523 -8.41 7.96 -15.46
CA ALA A 523 -8.90 7.25 -16.62
C ALA A 523 -7.95 7.52 -17.79
N GLN A 524 -7.18 6.52 -18.21
CA GLN A 524 -6.24 6.64 -19.33
C GLN A 524 -6.12 5.32 -20.09
N GLU A 525 -5.81 5.41 -21.39
CA GLU A 525 -5.54 4.24 -22.21
C GLU A 525 -4.24 3.55 -21.78
N ILE A 526 -3.16 4.32 -21.59
CA ILE A 526 -1.88 3.80 -21.11
C ILE A 526 -1.38 4.70 -19.97
N TRP A 527 -1.19 4.10 -18.81
CA TRP A 527 -0.54 4.76 -17.67
C TRP A 527 0.81 4.09 -17.39
N SER A 528 1.88 4.90 -17.32
CA SER A 528 3.24 4.41 -17.02
C SER A 528 3.63 4.79 -15.60
N LEU A 529 4.08 3.81 -14.81
CA LEU A 529 4.64 4.05 -13.48
C LEU A 529 6.16 4.06 -13.53
N GLU A 530 6.76 4.92 -12.71
CA GLU A 530 8.22 5.04 -12.57
C GLU A 530 8.83 4.02 -11.58
N GLN A 531 8.04 3.33 -10.75
CA GLN A 531 8.54 2.43 -9.69
C GLN A 531 7.92 1.03 -9.70
N LEU A 532 8.77 0.00 -9.81
CA LEU A 532 8.50 -1.39 -9.41
C LEU A 532 8.51 -1.51 -7.88
N ILE A 533 7.54 -2.20 -7.29
CA ILE A 533 7.77 -2.86 -6.00
C ILE A 533 8.35 -4.24 -6.31
N GLU A 534 9.65 -4.42 -6.09
CA GLU A 534 10.18 -5.78 -5.91
C GLU A 534 9.60 -6.33 -4.59
N PRO A 535 8.98 -7.52 -4.57
CA PRO A 535 8.63 -8.14 -3.30
C PRO A 535 9.91 -8.28 -2.45
N PRO A 536 9.84 -8.08 -1.13
CA PRO A 536 11.01 -8.34 -0.28
C PRO A 536 11.47 -9.78 -0.51
N ARG A 537 12.73 -9.95 -0.93
CA ARG A 537 13.36 -11.25 -1.20
C ARG A 537 13.41 -12.13 0.05
#